data_AF-A0A1D1UNI8-F1
#
_entry.id   AF-A0A1D1UNI8-F1
#
_cell.length_a   1.000
_cell.length_b   1.000
_cell.length_c   1.000
_cell.angle_alpha   90.00
_cell.angle_beta   90.00
_cell.angle_gamma   90.00
#
_symmetry.space_group_name_H-M   'P 1'
#
loop_
_entity.id
_entity.type
_entity.pdbx_description
1 polymer ?
#
loop_
_entity_poly.entity_id
_entity_poly.type
_entity_poly.pdbx_seq_one_letter_code
_entity_poly.pdbx_strand_id
1 'polypeptide(L)'
;MILDYIRPENVIILAVTPINADMATSEALKLAKIVDPEGKRTLAVLTKLDLMDPGTDANEAMAGHVIPVKLGIIGVVNRSQQDIKDKKLLMGHLKAHLPKYKVLINKKIAEQEELLTALGEEILPENKHKMLRELINKVVKEFCGRIDGQAMPDFAEGTAGDMKLSGGAKINRDIFYGSFKEDLDEIIPLADVTQFHIIQMLRSTAGLQPHVFVSDEVFMKLARKEVGRLSKPSERCVERVHDELRTLIEKYGPECKRDFDRFPRCRDKIIGITQEFVSRTKKDALLLVKDLVNVSFTLAQVLPTESPTVFLRLTNLVFVQIQTGFINTRHKDFQEEAAVLLSTQQRRRLEQEEAKKEAEHAKKDWVDDGYHPKSFHAIAAIKALGEKQKNRGEGSGDADRWLAEEREMEDGDMMRELAQKYFGIARDAIEDGVPKAIFQKLIQPVKNGLQTELYEELVVSGLGTDLLEETGDAEASRKEAKHTLEGLLQAFDIIHEVREFNV
;
A
#
# COMPACT_ATOMS: atom_id res chain seq x y z
N MET A 1 66.26 -10.81 -46.29
CA MET A 1 66.48 -11.17 -44.88
C MET A 1 65.31 -10.77 -44.00
N ILE A 2 65.02 -9.49 -43.70
CA ILE A 2 63.88 -9.14 -42.81
C ILE A 2 62.53 -9.54 -43.42
N LEU A 3 62.32 -9.25 -44.71
CA LEU A 3 61.08 -9.57 -45.43
C LEU A 3 60.72 -11.07 -45.36
N ASP A 4 61.70 -11.96 -45.31
CA ASP A 4 61.49 -13.40 -45.26
C ASP A 4 60.84 -13.85 -43.94
N TYR A 5 61.09 -13.12 -42.84
CA TYR A 5 60.53 -13.39 -41.51
C TYR A 5 59.20 -12.69 -41.23
N ILE A 6 58.94 -11.54 -41.87
CA ILE A 6 57.69 -10.77 -41.64
C ILE A 6 56.58 -11.08 -42.66
N ARG A 7 56.89 -11.80 -43.74
CA ARG A 7 55.92 -12.20 -44.77
C ARG A 7 54.86 -13.21 -44.29
N PRO A 8 55.18 -14.25 -43.48
CA PRO A 8 54.17 -15.19 -43.00
C PRO A 8 53.09 -14.51 -42.16
N GLU A 9 51.81 -14.83 -42.37
CA GLU A 9 50.67 -14.15 -41.72
C GLU A 9 50.60 -14.34 -40.19
N ASN A 10 51.20 -15.41 -39.66
CA ASN A 10 51.19 -15.76 -38.22
C ASN A 10 52.24 -15.01 -37.39
N VAL A 11 52.85 -13.94 -37.93
CA VAL A 11 53.90 -13.17 -37.26
C VAL A 11 53.39 -11.79 -36.89
N ILE A 12 53.62 -11.40 -35.63
CA ILE A 12 53.41 -10.04 -35.14
C ILE A 12 54.66 -9.21 -35.44
N ILE A 13 54.47 -8.07 -36.10
CA ILE A 13 55.56 -7.17 -36.48
C ILE A 13 55.71 -6.12 -35.39
N LEU A 14 56.85 -6.15 -34.69
CA LEU A 14 57.21 -5.14 -33.70
C LEU A 14 58.01 -4.02 -34.37
N ALA A 15 57.34 -2.91 -34.70
CA ALA A 15 57.95 -1.77 -35.37
C ALA A 15 58.57 -0.81 -34.34
N VAL A 16 59.83 -1.08 -33.98
CA VAL A 16 60.57 -0.29 -32.98
C VAL A 16 61.14 0.97 -33.61
N THR A 17 60.74 2.12 -33.10
CA THR A 17 61.23 3.45 -33.53
C THR A 17 61.64 4.25 -32.30
N PRO A 18 62.76 4.97 -32.31
CA PRO A 18 63.08 5.88 -31.22
C PRO A 18 62.22 7.15 -31.33
N ILE A 19 61.77 7.68 -30.20
CA ILE A 19 60.84 8.83 -30.15
C ILE A 19 61.42 10.12 -30.75
N ASN A 20 62.75 10.26 -30.73
CA ASN A 20 63.45 11.41 -31.27
C ASN A 20 63.57 11.38 -32.81
N ALA A 21 63.19 10.27 -33.44
CA ALA A 21 63.08 10.17 -34.89
C ALA A 21 61.62 10.35 -35.31
N ASP A 22 61.41 11.05 -36.42
CA ASP A 22 60.08 11.20 -37.00
C ASP A 22 59.51 9.83 -37.39
N MET A 23 58.39 9.45 -36.77
CA MET A 23 57.72 8.18 -37.01
C MET A 23 57.34 7.99 -38.49
N ALA A 24 57.00 9.07 -39.20
CA ALA A 24 56.66 9.01 -40.63
C ALA A 24 57.83 8.53 -41.50
N THR A 25 59.05 8.70 -41.02
CA THR A 25 60.28 8.30 -41.71
C THR A 25 60.83 6.95 -41.25
N SER A 26 60.19 6.29 -40.28
CA SER A 26 60.66 5.03 -39.70
C SER A 26 60.75 3.90 -40.72
N GLU A 27 61.95 3.35 -40.91
CA GLU A 27 62.20 2.20 -41.78
C GLU A 27 61.45 0.95 -41.29
N ALA A 28 61.28 0.78 -39.98
CA ALA A 28 60.54 -0.35 -39.41
C ALA A 28 59.06 -0.32 -39.81
N LEU A 29 58.45 0.87 -39.76
CA LEU A 29 57.04 1.05 -40.17
C LEU A 29 56.88 0.99 -41.70
N LYS A 30 57.84 1.50 -42.47
CA LYS A 30 57.85 1.35 -43.93
C LYS A 30 57.91 -0.12 -44.35
N LEU A 31 58.79 -0.92 -43.73
CA LEU A 31 58.90 -2.35 -44.00
C LEU A 31 57.65 -3.12 -43.56
N ALA A 32 57.07 -2.77 -42.41
CA ALA A 32 55.81 -3.37 -41.95
C ALA A 32 54.66 -3.09 -42.93
N LYS A 33 54.55 -1.86 -43.45
CA LYS A 33 53.51 -1.45 -44.39
C LYS A 33 53.54 -2.19 -45.73
N ILE A 34 54.71 -2.71 -46.15
CA ILE A 34 54.85 -3.52 -47.36
C ILE A 34 54.15 -4.89 -47.20
N VAL A 35 54.16 -5.46 -45.99
CA VAL A 35 53.63 -6.81 -45.69
C VAL A 35 52.32 -6.81 -44.89
N ASP A 36 51.95 -5.68 -44.31
CA ASP A 36 50.73 -5.43 -43.54
C ASP A 36 50.24 -3.99 -43.77
N PRO A 37 49.63 -3.69 -44.94
CA PRO A 37 49.18 -2.34 -45.29
C PRO A 37 48.03 -1.84 -44.41
N GLU A 38 47.29 -2.73 -43.75
CA GLU A 38 46.18 -2.40 -42.87
C GLU A 38 46.57 -2.27 -41.38
N GLY A 39 47.83 -2.57 -41.02
CA GLY A 39 48.33 -2.49 -39.64
C GLY A 39 47.60 -3.43 -38.68
N LYS A 40 47.07 -4.57 -39.16
CA LYS A 40 46.30 -5.54 -38.37
C LYS A 40 47.19 -6.32 -37.37
N ARG A 41 48.45 -6.52 -37.73
CA ARG A 41 49.43 -7.35 -36.99
C ARG A 41 50.74 -6.60 -36.70
N THR A 42 50.72 -5.29 -36.89
CA THR A 42 51.85 -4.40 -36.65
C THR A 42 51.61 -3.62 -35.35
N LEU A 43 52.54 -3.75 -34.41
CA LEU A 43 52.57 -3.01 -33.15
C LEU A 43 53.72 -2.00 -33.18
N ALA A 44 53.41 -0.72 -33.00
CA ALA A 44 54.44 0.32 -32.97
C ALA A 44 54.99 0.48 -31.55
N VAL A 45 56.32 0.45 -31.42
CA VAL A 45 56.99 0.62 -30.13
C VAL A 45 57.89 1.83 -30.17
N LEU A 46 57.60 2.80 -29.31
CA LEU A 46 58.38 4.03 -29.15
C LEU A 46 59.38 3.86 -28.02
N THR A 47 60.66 3.89 -28.36
CA THR A 47 61.75 3.75 -27.40
C THR A 47 62.40 5.10 -27.10
N LYS A 48 63.19 5.15 -26.03
CA LYS A 48 63.97 6.33 -25.64
C LYS A 48 63.11 7.56 -25.27
N LEU A 49 61.94 7.34 -24.67
CA LEU A 49 61.06 8.41 -24.17
C LEU A 49 61.76 9.34 -23.17
N ASP A 50 62.78 8.83 -22.49
CA ASP A 50 63.64 9.55 -21.57
C ASP A 50 64.57 10.58 -22.25
N LEU A 51 64.81 10.45 -23.56
CA LEU A 51 65.69 11.33 -24.34
C LEU A 51 64.92 12.32 -25.22
N MET A 52 63.68 12.66 -24.85
CA MET A 52 62.91 13.69 -25.54
C MET A 52 63.42 15.09 -25.20
N ASP A 53 63.38 15.99 -26.19
CA ASP A 53 63.75 17.38 -26.00
C ASP A 53 62.77 18.07 -25.03
N PRO A 54 63.26 18.83 -24.03
CA PRO A 54 62.42 19.53 -23.08
C PRO A 54 61.43 20.46 -23.80
N GLY A 55 60.13 20.24 -23.61
CA GLY A 55 59.05 21.01 -24.26
C GLY A 55 58.34 20.28 -25.40
N THR A 56 58.71 19.03 -25.70
CA THR A 56 57.97 18.17 -26.66
C THR A 56 57.16 17.11 -25.90
N ASP A 57 55.89 16.94 -26.25
CA ASP A 57 55.01 15.95 -25.60
C ASP A 57 54.86 14.66 -26.42
N ALA A 58 55.03 13.51 -25.77
CA ALA A 58 54.85 12.19 -26.39
C ALA A 58 53.38 11.84 -26.67
N ASN A 59 52.43 12.62 -26.13
CA ASN A 59 51.00 12.32 -26.20
C ASN A 59 50.46 12.34 -27.64
N GLU A 60 50.92 13.26 -28.49
CA GLU A 60 50.50 13.31 -29.89
C GLU A 60 50.96 12.08 -30.67
N ALA A 61 52.19 11.63 -30.42
CA ALA A 61 52.75 10.42 -31.03
C ALA A 61 52.05 9.15 -30.52
N MET A 62 51.70 9.09 -29.23
CA MET A 62 51.01 7.95 -28.61
C MET A 62 49.51 7.89 -28.97
N ALA A 63 48.89 9.03 -29.31
CA ALA A 63 47.48 9.12 -29.68
C ALA A 63 47.17 8.60 -31.10
N GLY A 64 48.17 8.15 -31.87
CA GLY A 64 47.95 7.44 -33.14
C GLY A 64 47.54 8.32 -34.33
N HIS A 65 47.64 9.65 -34.22
CA HIS A 65 47.23 10.58 -35.28
C HIS A 65 48.15 10.57 -36.50
N VAL A 66 49.42 10.21 -36.33
CA VAL A 66 50.44 10.29 -37.39
C VAL A 66 50.50 9.00 -38.21
N ILE A 67 50.26 7.83 -37.60
CA ILE A 67 50.31 6.52 -38.28
C ILE A 67 49.25 5.57 -37.70
N PRO A 68 48.28 5.09 -38.50
CA PRO A 68 47.25 4.19 -38.02
C PRO A 68 47.78 2.75 -37.89
N VAL A 69 48.02 2.32 -36.65
CA VAL A 69 48.29 0.92 -36.28
C VAL A 69 47.13 0.40 -35.43
N LYS A 70 46.52 -0.73 -35.81
CA LYS A 70 45.32 -1.25 -35.11
C LYS A 70 45.64 -1.85 -33.74
N LEU A 71 46.86 -2.32 -33.52
CA LEU A 71 47.33 -2.83 -32.23
C LEU A 71 47.79 -1.73 -31.26
N GLY A 72 47.79 -0.46 -31.70
CA GLY A 72 48.19 0.69 -30.89
C GLY A 72 49.68 0.99 -30.89
N ILE A 73 50.04 2.03 -30.13
CA ILE A 73 51.40 2.56 -29.99
C ILE A 73 51.79 2.45 -28.52
N ILE A 74 52.90 1.77 -28.22
CA ILE A 74 53.38 1.56 -26.85
C ILE A 74 54.73 2.24 -26.65
N GLY A 75 54.79 3.08 -25.62
CA GLY A 75 55.99 3.76 -25.19
C GLY A 75 56.79 2.96 -24.16
N VAL A 76 58.09 2.79 -24.37
CA VAL A 76 58.98 2.04 -23.48
C VAL A 76 60.26 2.83 -23.21
N VAL A 77 60.61 2.96 -21.93
CA VAL A 77 61.93 3.43 -21.49
C VAL A 77 62.78 2.20 -21.21
N ASN A 78 63.86 2.05 -21.99
CA ASN A 78 64.80 0.94 -21.84
C ASN A 78 65.98 1.34 -20.94
N ARG A 79 66.79 0.34 -20.54
CA ARG A 79 68.05 0.58 -19.82
C ARG A 79 68.98 1.46 -20.67
N SER A 80 69.58 2.49 -20.06
CA SER A 80 70.57 3.32 -20.73
C SER A 80 71.89 2.57 -20.92
N GLN A 81 72.76 3.10 -21.80
CA GLN A 81 74.11 2.54 -21.98
C GLN A 81 74.92 2.56 -20.67
N GLN A 82 74.64 3.53 -19.79
CA GLN A 82 75.22 3.61 -18.46
C GLN A 82 74.68 2.48 -17.56
N ASP A 83 73.36 2.26 -17.55
CA ASP A 83 72.73 1.19 -16.75
C ASP A 83 73.15 -0.23 -17.18
N ILE A 84 73.46 -0.42 -18.47
CA ILE A 84 73.99 -1.68 -19.00
C ILE A 84 75.44 -1.89 -18.54
N LYS A 85 76.26 -0.83 -18.55
CA LYS A 85 77.64 -0.87 -18.03
C LYS A 85 77.67 -1.09 -16.52
N ASP A 86 76.73 -0.49 -15.80
CA ASP A 86 76.60 -0.61 -14.34
C ASP A 86 75.96 -1.94 -13.91
N LYS A 87 75.59 -2.83 -14.86
CA LYS A 87 74.88 -4.09 -14.61
C LYS A 87 73.76 -3.93 -13.57
N LYS A 88 72.95 -2.85 -13.66
CA LYS A 88 71.79 -2.67 -12.77
C LYS A 88 70.98 -3.96 -12.82
N LEU A 89 71.02 -4.72 -11.72
CA LEU A 89 70.43 -6.04 -11.64
C LEU A 89 68.93 -5.88 -11.93
N LEU A 90 68.42 -6.57 -12.95
CA LEU A 90 66.98 -6.65 -13.24
C LEU A 90 66.17 -6.96 -11.97
N MET A 91 66.77 -7.74 -11.06
CA MET A 91 66.21 -8.03 -9.75
C MET A 91 66.00 -6.81 -8.84
N GLY A 92 66.84 -5.77 -8.91
CA GLY A 92 66.65 -4.55 -8.13
C GLY A 92 65.43 -3.76 -8.60
N HIS A 93 65.20 -3.70 -9.91
CA HIS A 93 64.01 -3.07 -10.49
C HIS A 93 62.73 -3.89 -10.20
N LEU A 94 62.81 -5.22 -10.32
CA LEU A 94 61.71 -6.12 -9.97
C LEU A 94 61.32 -5.98 -8.49
N LYS A 95 62.31 -5.95 -7.57
CA LYS A 95 62.10 -5.75 -6.13
C LYS A 95 61.49 -4.38 -5.81
N ALA A 96 61.83 -3.33 -6.55
CA ALA A 96 61.26 -2.00 -6.35
C ALA A 96 59.80 -1.88 -6.81
N HIS A 97 59.39 -2.64 -7.84
CA HIS A 97 58.03 -2.58 -8.40
C HIS A 97 57.06 -3.65 -7.88
N LEU A 98 57.56 -4.77 -7.34
CA LEU A 98 56.76 -5.83 -6.70
C LEU A 98 55.75 -5.32 -5.65
N PRO A 99 56.12 -4.40 -4.72
CA PRO A 99 55.18 -3.86 -3.75
C PRO A 99 54.02 -3.10 -4.40
N LYS A 100 54.29 -2.38 -5.51
CA LYS A 100 53.26 -1.63 -6.25
C LYS A 100 52.26 -2.56 -6.91
N TYR A 101 52.73 -3.65 -7.54
CA TYR A 101 51.86 -4.66 -8.15
C TYR A 101 51.00 -5.38 -7.11
N LYS A 102 51.53 -5.67 -5.93
CA LYS A 102 50.76 -6.28 -4.84
C LYS A 102 49.58 -5.40 -4.40
N VAL A 103 49.82 -4.09 -4.22
CA VAL A 103 48.74 -3.15 -3.83
C VAL A 103 47.68 -3.07 -4.94
N LEU A 104 48.09 -3.03 -6.20
CA LEU A 104 47.17 -3.00 -7.34
C LEU A 104 46.32 -4.28 -7.45
N ILE A 105 46.93 -5.46 -7.30
CA ILE A 105 46.24 -6.74 -7.34
C ILE A 105 45.25 -6.86 -6.17
N ASN A 106 45.66 -6.51 -4.95
CA ASN A 106 44.75 -6.51 -3.80
C ASN A 106 43.57 -5.55 -3.98
N LYS A 107 43.81 -4.37 -4.55
CA LYS A 107 42.74 -3.42 -4.87
C LYS A 107 41.78 -4.02 -5.91
N LYS A 108 42.32 -4.65 -6.96
CA LYS A 108 41.52 -5.29 -8.02
C LYS A 108 40.74 -6.51 -7.53
N ILE A 109 41.32 -7.32 -6.63
CA ILE A 109 40.63 -8.43 -5.96
C ILE A 109 39.43 -7.88 -5.18
N ALA A 110 39.63 -6.86 -4.34
CA ALA A 110 38.55 -6.25 -3.57
C ALA A 110 37.43 -5.67 -4.47
N GLU A 111 37.80 -4.97 -5.57
CA GLU A 111 36.84 -4.47 -6.57
C GLU A 111 36.03 -5.63 -7.20
N GLN A 112 36.66 -6.75 -7.53
CA GLN A 112 35.98 -7.90 -8.12
C GLN A 112 35.11 -8.67 -7.11
N GLU A 113 35.56 -8.80 -5.85
CA GLU A 113 34.78 -9.40 -4.76
C GLU A 113 33.52 -8.58 -4.44
N GLU A 114 33.63 -7.25 -4.45
CA GLU A 114 32.49 -6.35 -4.28
C GLU A 114 31.48 -6.49 -5.44
N LEU A 115 31.97 -6.54 -6.69
CA LEU A 115 31.14 -6.77 -7.87
C LEU A 115 30.44 -8.14 -7.83
N LEU A 116 31.14 -9.20 -7.42
CA LEU A 116 30.53 -10.52 -7.25
C LEU A 116 29.49 -10.54 -6.14
N THR A 117 29.72 -9.81 -5.05
CA THR A 117 28.73 -9.63 -3.98
C THR A 117 27.49 -8.91 -4.49
N ALA A 118 27.66 -7.90 -5.36
CA ALA A 118 26.55 -7.17 -5.98
C ALA A 118 25.77 -8.01 -7.00
N LEU A 119 26.46 -8.87 -7.76
CA LEU A 119 25.86 -9.80 -8.73
C LEU A 119 25.22 -11.03 -8.04
N GLY A 120 25.65 -11.36 -6.82
CA GLY A 120 25.17 -12.44 -5.95
C GLY A 120 25.89 -13.79 -6.11
N GLU A 121 25.44 -14.83 -5.40
CA GLU A 121 26.00 -16.19 -5.52
C GLU A 121 25.52 -16.94 -6.75
N GLU A 122 26.35 -17.82 -7.30
CA GLU A 122 26.02 -18.66 -8.46
C GLU A 122 24.93 -19.69 -8.12
N ILE A 123 23.97 -19.86 -9.02
CA ILE A 123 22.84 -20.76 -8.83
C ILE A 123 23.27 -22.18 -9.16
N LEU A 124 23.73 -22.92 -8.15
CA LEU A 124 23.83 -24.37 -8.28
C LEU A 124 22.41 -24.98 -8.31
N PRO A 125 22.16 -26.00 -9.16
CA PRO A 125 20.84 -26.63 -9.27
C PRO A 125 20.33 -27.18 -7.93
N GLU A 126 21.22 -27.62 -7.04
CA GLU A 126 20.87 -28.08 -5.68
C GLU A 126 20.42 -26.93 -4.75
N ASN A 127 20.86 -25.70 -5.01
CA ASN A 127 20.58 -24.53 -4.17
C ASN A 127 19.34 -23.75 -4.64
N LYS A 128 18.77 -24.05 -5.81
CA LYS A 128 17.60 -23.34 -6.36
C LYS A 128 16.42 -23.29 -5.38
N HIS A 129 16.10 -24.40 -4.73
CA HIS A 129 15.04 -24.45 -3.72
C HIS A 129 15.39 -23.66 -2.45
N LYS A 130 16.66 -23.62 -2.05
CA LYS A 130 17.10 -22.84 -0.89
C LYS A 130 16.99 -21.34 -1.17
N MET A 131 17.49 -20.90 -2.33
CA MET A 131 17.41 -19.51 -2.77
C MET A 131 15.97 -19.03 -2.95
N LEU A 132 15.10 -19.86 -3.56
CA LEU A 132 13.68 -19.53 -3.70
C LEU A 132 13.01 -19.29 -2.35
N ARG A 133 13.32 -20.14 -1.35
CA ARG A 133 12.79 -20.00 0.00
C ARG A 133 13.30 -18.75 0.71
N GLU A 134 14.58 -18.45 0.58
CA GLU A 134 15.18 -17.22 1.12
C GLU A 134 14.57 -15.97 0.48
N LEU A 135 14.35 -16.00 -0.84
CA LEU A 135 13.68 -14.93 -1.58
C LEU A 135 12.23 -14.74 -1.09
N ILE A 136 11.45 -15.83 -0.97
CA ILE A 136 10.07 -15.75 -0.45
C ILE A 136 10.07 -15.17 0.96
N ASN A 137 10.94 -15.67 1.85
CA ASN A 137 11.01 -15.17 3.23
C ASN A 137 11.38 -13.68 3.27
N LYS A 138 12.28 -13.23 2.40
CA LYS A 138 12.68 -11.82 2.28
C LYS A 138 11.52 -10.95 1.76
N VAL A 139 10.83 -11.38 0.71
CA VAL A 139 9.66 -10.68 0.15
C VAL A 139 8.54 -10.56 1.19
N VAL A 140 8.22 -11.65 1.89
CA VAL A 140 7.20 -11.66 2.95
C VAL A 140 7.61 -10.72 4.09
N LYS A 141 8.88 -10.77 4.52
CA LYS A 141 9.38 -9.90 5.60
C LYS A 141 9.29 -8.43 5.23
N GLU A 142 9.69 -8.05 4.02
CA GLU A 142 9.62 -6.67 3.53
C GLU A 142 8.17 -6.19 3.42
N PHE A 143 7.30 -7.02 2.83
CA PHE A 143 5.88 -6.69 2.67
C PHE A 143 5.17 -6.53 4.03
N CYS A 144 5.34 -7.49 4.93
CA CYS A 144 4.79 -7.43 6.29
C CYS A 144 5.40 -6.28 7.10
N GLY A 145 6.71 -6.02 6.96
CA GLY A 145 7.40 -4.91 7.62
C GLY A 145 6.84 -3.54 7.22
N ARG A 146 6.44 -3.36 5.96
CA ARG A 146 5.78 -2.13 5.48
C ARG A 146 4.35 -1.97 5.98
N ILE A 147 3.62 -3.07 6.11
CA ILE A 147 2.29 -3.06 6.72
C ILE A 147 2.40 -2.74 8.23
N ASP A 148 3.40 -3.29 8.92
CA ASP A 148 3.62 -3.08 10.35
C ASP A 148 4.26 -1.71 10.67
N GLY A 149 4.69 -0.95 9.66
CA GLY A 149 5.36 0.34 9.84
C GLY A 149 6.80 0.23 10.37
N GLN A 150 7.44 -0.93 10.17
CA GLN A 150 8.85 -1.16 10.52
C GLN A 150 9.83 -0.63 9.47
N ALA A 151 9.35 -0.36 8.24
CA ALA A 151 10.14 0.34 7.24
C ALA A 151 10.26 1.82 7.64
N MET A 152 11.41 2.20 8.21
CA MET A 152 11.72 3.61 8.39
C MET A 152 11.72 4.29 7.00
N PRO A 153 11.08 5.46 6.85
CA PRO A 153 11.29 6.25 5.65
C PRO A 153 12.78 6.56 5.54
N ASP A 154 13.36 6.29 4.37
CA ASP A 154 14.72 6.71 4.08
C ASP A 154 14.81 8.22 4.38
N PHE A 155 15.64 8.59 5.36
CA PHE A 155 16.05 9.97 5.57
C PHE A 155 17.00 10.37 4.43
N ALA A 156 16.53 10.28 3.18
CA ALA A 156 17.22 10.88 2.06
C ALA A 156 17.16 12.40 2.28
N GLU A 157 18.32 12.96 2.61
CA GLU A 157 18.56 14.38 2.83
C GLU A 157 17.88 15.21 1.73
N GLY A 158 16.98 16.14 2.09
CA GLY A 158 16.70 17.31 1.25
C GLY A 158 15.26 17.81 1.12
N THR A 159 14.22 17.00 1.30
CA THR A 159 12.84 17.49 1.07
C THR A 159 11.85 16.94 2.10
N ALA A 160 11.82 17.59 3.27
CA ALA A 160 10.87 17.31 4.35
C ALA A 160 9.39 17.62 4.00
N GLY A 161 9.11 18.17 2.81
CA GLY A 161 7.77 18.61 2.40
C GLY A 161 6.88 17.55 1.75
N ASP A 162 7.44 16.49 1.15
CA ASP A 162 6.69 15.55 0.28
C ASP A 162 6.78 14.08 0.75
N MET A 163 6.99 13.85 2.05
CA MET A 163 7.06 12.49 2.58
C MET A 163 5.65 11.89 2.64
N LYS A 164 5.20 11.30 1.53
CA LYS A 164 3.93 10.59 1.44
C LYS A 164 3.98 9.37 2.35
N LEU A 165 2.99 9.26 3.23
CA LEU A 165 2.79 8.07 4.04
C LEU A 165 2.59 6.87 3.10
N SER A 166 3.10 5.71 3.49
CA SER A 166 2.92 4.46 2.75
C SER A 166 2.69 3.31 3.71
N GLY A 167 2.03 2.25 3.23
CA GLY A 167 1.87 1.04 4.02
C GLY A 167 0.83 1.18 5.12
N GLY A 168 1.11 0.59 6.28
CA GLY A 168 0.17 0.59 7.41
C GLY A 168 -0.19 2.00 7.91
N ALA A 169 0.77 2.92 7.89
CA ALA A 169 0.53 4.31 8.33
C ALA A 169 -0.46 5.04 7.42
N LYS A 170 -0.37 4.84 6.10
CA LYS A 170 -1.32 5.41 5.14
C LYS A 170 -2.70 4.79 5.25
N ILE A 171 -2.77 3.46 5.39
CA ILE A 171 -4.05 2.75 5.60
C ILE A 171 -4.75 3.29 6.86
N ASN A 172 -4.02 3.42 7.97
CA ASN A 172 -4.61 3.86 9.22
C ASN A 172 -5.00 5.36 9.17
N ARG A 173 -4.06 6.25 8.84
CA ARG A 173 -4.26 7.69 8.96
C ARG A 173 -5.07 8.29 7.80
N ASP A 174 -4.72 7.93 6.57
CA ASP A 174 -5.29 8.60 5.39
C ASP A 174 -6.56 7.90 4.89
N ILE A 175 -6.65 6.57 5.02
CA ILE A 175 -7.83 5.80 4.58
C ILE A 175 -8.87 5.70 5.70
N PHE A 176 -8.54 5.09 6.84
CA PHE A 176 -9.54 4.87 7.91
C PHE A 176 -9.97 6.17 8.61
N TYR A 177 -9.03 6.97 9.10
CA TYR A 177 -9.34 8.18 9.88
C TYR A 177 -9.37 9.48 9.06
N GLY A 178 -9.03 9.41 7.76
CA GLY A 178 -9.13 10.52 6.83
C GLY A 178 -10.29 10.33 5.88
N SER A 179 -10.00 9.76 4.72
CA SER A 179 -10.92 9.68 3.58
C SER A 179 -12.23 8.93 3.90
N PHE A 180 -12.20 7.88 4.73
CA PHE A 180 -13.42 7.14 5.09
C PHE A 180 -14.32 7.95 6.04
N LYS A 181 -13.72 8.63 7.02
CA LYS A 181 -14.45 9.49 7.95
C LYS A 181 -15.09 10.67 7.20
N GLU A 182 -14.34 11.31 6.30
CA GLU A 182 -14.84 12.35 5.41
C GLU A 182 -16.02 11.86 4.56
N ASP A 183 -15.87 10.69 3.91
CA ASP A 183 -16.93 10.04 3.14
C ASP A 183 -18.21 9.75 3.96
N LEU A 184 -18.09 9.52 5.28
CA LEU A 184 -19.22 9.30 6.19
C LEU A 184 -19.87 10.62 6.62
N ASP A 185 -19.08 11.64 6.91
CA ASP A 185 -19.56 12.96 7.35
C ASP A 185 -20.25 13.75 6.23
N GLU A 186 -19.93 13.48 4.96
CA GLU A 186 -20.67 14.01 3.80
C GLU A 186 -22.14 13.53 3.75
N ILE A 187 -22.48 12.42 4.42
CA ILE A 187 -23.83 11.86 4.40
C ILE A 187 -24.71 12.62 5.40
N ILE A 188 -25.38 13.66 4.91
CA ILE A 188 -26.38 14.39 5.68
C ILE A 188 -27.63 13.49 5.86
N PRO A 189 -28.04 13.19 7.11
CA PRO A 189 -29.21 12.37 7.37
C PRO A 189 -30.51 13.09 6.97
N LEU A 190 -31.44 12.36 6.34
CA LEU A 190 -32.79 12.84 5.98
C LEU A 190 -32.82 14.09 5.07
N ALA A 191 -31.75 14.40 4.34
CA ALA A 191 -31.69 15.59 3.46
C ALA A 191 -32.78 15.59 2.37
N ASP A 192 -33.20 14.40 1.90
CA ASP A 192 -34.23 14.21 0.90
C ASP A 192 -35.64 13.93 1.50
N VAL A 193 -35.73 13.80 2.83
CA VAL A 193 -36.98 13.49 3.54
C VAL A 193 -37.52 14.74 4.22
N THR A 194 -38.48 15.38 3.55
CA THR A 194 -39.24 16.49 4.12
C THR A 194 -40.16 16.01 5.24
N GLN A 195 -40.54 16.92 6.14
CA GLN A 195 -41.47 16.63 7.23
C GLN A 195 -42.82 16.15 6.70
N PHE A 196 -43.24 16.71 5.55
CA PHE A 196 -44.41 16.24 4.82
C PHE A 196 -44.31 14.76 4.43
N HIS A 197 -43.15 14.28 3.95
CA HIS A 197 -42.98 12.86 3.61
C HIS A 197 -43.14 11.95 4.83
N ILE A 198 -42.61 12.35 6.00
CA ILE A 198 -42.72 11.57 7.24
C ILE A 198 -44.20 11.50 7.68
N ILE A 199 -44.90 12.63 7.66
CA ILE A 199 -46.32 12.70 8.00
C ILE A 199 -47.16 11.86 7.03
N GLN A 200 -46.86 11.90 5.72
CA GLN A 200 -47.54 11.04 4.74
C GLN A 200 -47.28 9.54 5.00
N MET A 201 -46.07 9.17 5.41
CA MET A 201 -45.76 7.80 5.81
C MET A 201 -46.54 7.37 7.07
N LEU A 202 -46.66 8.26 8.07
CA LEU A 202 -47.46 8.04 9.28
C LEU A 202 -48.94 7.85 8.96
N ARG A 203 -49.52 8.74 8.13
CA ARG A 203 -50.91 8.63 7.64
C ARG A 203 -51.14 7.33 6.86
N SER A 204 -50.19 6.98 5.99
CA SER A 204 -50.28 5.76 5.18
C SER A 204 -50.17 4.47 6.00
N THR A 205 -49.45 4.46 7.12
CA THR A 205 -49.33 3.28 8.00
C THR A 205 -50.49 3.18 8.99
N ALA A 206 -51.08 4.31 9.41
CA ALA A 206 -52.25 4.32 10.29
C ALA A 206 -53.53 3.77 9.64
N GLY A 207 -53.64 3.89 8.30
CA GLY A 207 -54.76 3.32 7.55
C GLY A 207 -56.09 3.97 7.92
N LEU A 208 -57.10 3.17 8.27
CA LEU A 208 -58.45 3.65 8.63
C LEU A 208 -58.60 4.06 10.10
N GLN A 209 -57.57 3.88 10.92
CA GLN A 209 -57.61 4.19 12.35
C GLN A 209 -56.92 5.53 12.63
N PRO A 210 -57.50 6.43 13.44
CA PRO A 210 -56.80 7.61 13.91
C PRO A 210 -55.57 7.19 14.74
N HIS A 211 -54.38 7.73 14.42
CA HIS A 211 -53.17 7.30 15.09
C HIS A 211 -53.13 7.86 16.52
N VAL A 212 -53.10 6.95 17.50
CA VAL A 212 -52.94 7.31 18.92
C VAL A 212 -51.47 7.24 19.33
N PHE A 213 -50.67 6.49 18.57
CA PHE A 213 -49.25 6.23 18.79
C PHE A 213 -48.49 6.38 17.49
N VAL A 214 -47.25 6.84 17.58
CA VAL A 214 -46.34 6.94 16.44
C VAL A 214 -45.91 5.54 16.01
N SER A 215 -45.96 5.23 14.71
CA SER A 215 -45.71 3.88 14.19
C SER A 215 -44.22 3.54 14.15
N ASP A 216 -43.82 2.50 14.87
CA ASP A 216 -42.47 1.93 14.83
C ASP A 216 -42.06 1.52 13.39
N GLU A 217 -43.02 1.15 12.55
CA GLU A 217 -42.76 0.76 11.16
C GLU A 217 -42.24 1.93 10.32
N VAL A 218 -42.70 3.16 10.59
CA VAL A 218 -42.25 4.38 9.89
C VAL A 218 -40.81 4.70 10.28
N PHE A 219 -40.50 4.67 11.57
CA PHE A 219 -39.13 4.81 12.07
C PHE A 219 -38.20 3.78 11.41
N MET A 220 -38.61 2.51 11.40
CA MET A 220 -37.83 1.41 10.84
C MET A 220 -37.58 1.54 9.34
N LYS A 221 -38.57 2.04 8.57
CA LYS A 221 -38.40 2.33 7.14
C LYS A 221 -37.43 3.48 6.90
N LEU A 222 -37.53 4.56 7.69
CA LEU A 222 -36.63 5.71 7.60
C LEU A 222 -35.20 5.31 7.98
N ALA A 223 -35.03 4.66 9.13
CA ALA A 223 -33.75 4.19 9.63
C ALA A 223 -33.07 3.23 8.65
N ARG A 224 -33.80 2.26 8.07
CA ARG A 224 -33.27 1.34 7.05
C ARG A 224 -32.75 2.08 5.83
N LYS A 225 -33.52 3.05 5.33
CA LYS A 225 -33.15 3.83 4.14
C LYS A 225 -31.85 4.61 4.40
N GLU A 226 -31.75 5.28 5.54
CA GLU A 226 -30.58 6.10 5.87
C GLU A 226 -29.33 5.26 6.19
N VAL A 227 -29.44 4.21 7.00
CA VAL A 227 -28.29 3.31 7.30
C VAL A 227 -27.81 2.59 6.04
N GLY A 228 -28.71 2.25 5.11
CA GLY A 228 -28.33 1.67 3.81
C GLY A 228 -27.41 2.57 2.99
N ARG A 229 -27.46 3.90 3.19
CA ARG A 229 -26.55 4.85 2.51
C ARG A 229 -25.10 4.70 2.98
N LEU A 230 -24.87 4.18 4.19
CA LEU A 230 -23.55 3.92 4.77
C LEU A 230 -22.86 2.68 4.15
N SER A 231 -23.59 1.86 3.40
CA SER A 231 -23.00 0.69 2.71
C SER A 231 -21.99 1.11 1.64
N LYS A 232 -22.32 2.12 0.82
CA LYS A 232 -21.44 2.60 -0.27
C LYS A 232 -20.08 3.13 0.20
N PRO A 233 -19.98 4.06 1.18
CA PRO A 233 -18.69 4.53 1.67
C PRO A 233 -17.88 3.39 2.33
N SER A 234 -18.56 2.45 3.00
CA SER A 234 -17.91 1.27 3.59
C SER A 234 -17.28 0.37 2.52
N GLU A 235 -17.98 0.11 1.40
CA GLU A 235 -17.42 -0.62 0.26
C GLU A 235 -16.21 0.11 -0.34
N ARG A 236 -16.31 1.42 -0.59
CA ARG A 236 -15.19 2.23 -1.10
C ARG A 236 -13.97 2.19 -0.18
N CYS A 237 -14.17 2.15 1.14
CA CYS A 237 -13.07 2.00 2.10
C CYS A 237 -12.30 0.70 1.86
N VAL A 238 -13.00 -0.43 1.67
CA VAL A 238 -12.36 -1.72 1.33
C VAL A 238 -11.57 -1.63 0.03
N GLU A 239 -12.11 -0.94 -0.98
CA GLU A 239 -11.42 -0.75 -2.26
C GLU A 239 -10.14 0.09 -2.13
N ARG A 240 -10.21 1.20 -1.40
CA ARG A 240 -9.04 2.06 -1.13
C ARG A 240 -7.94 1.29 -0.40
N VAL A 241 -8.28 0.45 0.59
CA VAL A 241 -7.28 -0.39 1.28
C VAL A 241 -6.67 -1.43 0.33
N HIS A 242 -7.50 -2.08 -0.48
CA HIS A 242 -7.02 -3.03 -1.48
C HIS A 242 -6.05 -2.39 -2.49
N ASP A 243 -6.35 -1.19 -2.96
CA ASP A 243 -5.49 -0.47 -3.91
C ASP A 243 -4.16 -0.02 -3.29
N GLU A 244 -4.16 0.33 -2.00
CA GLU A 244 -2.92 0.58 -1.26
C GLU A 244 -2.09 -0.71 -1.14
N LEU A 245 -2.70 -1.84 -0.79
CA LEU A 245 -2.00 -3.14 -0.74
C LEU A 245 -1.42 -3.50 -2.12
N ARG A 246 -2.15 -3.25 -3.22
CA ARG A 246 -1.64 -3.44 -4.58
C ARG A 246 -0.43 -2.54 -4.86
N THR A 247 -0.50 -1.27 -4.45
CA THR A 247 0.61 -0.32 -4.63
C THR A 247 1.86 -0.77 -3.87
N LEU A 248 1.70 -1.38 -2.69
CA LEU A 248 2.82 -1.95 -1.92
C LEU A 248 3.46 -3.15 -2.61
N ILE A 249 2.67 -3.98 -3.29
CA ILE A 249 3.15 -5.11 -4.09
C ILE A 249 3.92 -4.63 -5.31
N GLU A 250 3.41 -3.61 -6.03
CA GLU A 250 4.10 -3.10 -7.22
C GLU A 250 5.40 -2.37 -6.89
N LYS A 251 5.45 -1.69 -5.73
CA LYS A 251 6.60 -0.93 -5.26
C LYS A 251 7.45 -1.71 -4.27
N TYR A 252 7.66 -3.02 -4.45
CA TYR A 252 8.58 -3.78 -3.58
C TYR A 252 9.91 -3.02 -3.38
N GLY A 253 10.44 -3.06 -2.16
CA GLY A 253 11.54 -2.19 -1.74
C GLY A 253 12.87 -2.39 -2.44
N PRO A 254 13.84 -1.48 -2.20
CA PRO A 254 15.16 -1.52 -2.82
C PRO A 254 15.91 -2.83 -2.52
N GLU A 255 15.64 -3.46 -1.37
CA GLU A 255 16.23 -4.74 -0.99
C GLU A 255 15.78 -5.90 -1.86
N CYS A 256 14.50 -5.94 -2.25
CA CYS A 256 13.96 -6.95 -3.16
C CYS A 256 14.19 -6.56 -4.62
N LYS A 257 14.34 -5.26 -4.92
CA LYS A 257 14.56 -4.76 -6.28
C LYS A 257 15.79 -5.38 -6.93
N ARG A 258 16.90 -5.54 -6.20
CA ARG A 258 18.12 -6.20 -6.70
C ARG A 258 17.87 -7.67 -7.11
N ASP A 259 17.18 -8.42 -6.27
CA ASP A 259 16.87 -9.84 -6.54
C ASP A 259 15.82 -9.98 -7.65
N PHE A 260 14.88 -9.05 -7.73
CA PHE A 260 13.84 -9.01 -8.75
C PHE A 260 14.34 -8.52 -10.12
N ASP A 261 15.34 -7.64 -10.15
CA ASP A 261 16.02 -7.24 -11.39
C ASP A 261 16.84 -8.42 -11.94
N ARG A 262 17.38 -9.28 -11.06
CA ARG A 262 18.08 -10.51 -11.43
C ARG A 262 17.14 -11.60 -11.97
N PHE A 263 15.92 -11.71 -11.42
CA PHE A 263 14.92 -12.70 -11.80
C PHE A 263 13.57 -12.07 -12.19
N PRO A 264 13.47 -11.45 -13.38
CA PRO A 264 12.25 -10.75 -13.80
C PRO A 264 11.04 -11.67 -13.93
N ARG A 265 11.22 -12.92 -14.40
CA ARG A 265 10.13 -13.90 -14.50
C ARG A 265 9.59 -14.33 -13.13
N CYS A 266 10.49 -14.55 -12.17
CA CYS A 266 10.12 -14.88 -10.80
C CYS A 266 9.39 -13.71 -10.13
N ARG A 267 9.88 -12.48 -10.32
CA ARG A 267 9.22 -11.25 -9.87
C ARG A 267 7.77 -11.16 -10.34
N ASP A 268 7.54 -11.26 -11.64
CA ASP A 268 6.21 -11.05 -12.22
C ASP A 268 5.23 -12.14 -11.73
N LYS A 269 5.71 -13.38 -11.54
CA LYS A 269 4.90 -14.46 -10.98
C LYS A 269 4.58 -14.25 -9.49
N ILE A 270 5.56 -13.82 -8.68
CA ILE A 270 5.34 -13.48 -7.26
C ILE A 270 4.34 -12.33 -7.12
N ILE A 271 4.50 -11.27 -7.91
CA ILE A 271 3.54 -10.14 -7.95
C ILE A 271 2.15 -10.66 -8.32
N GLY A 272 2.04 -11.46 -9.38
CA GLY A 272 0.76 -12.02 -9.82
C GLY A 272 0.04 -12.86 -8.75
N ILE A 273 0.76 -13.80 -8.13
CA ILE A 273 0.19 -14.64 -7.05
C ILE A 273 -0.24 -13.77 -5.87
N THR A 274 0.60 -12.81 -5.47
CA THR A 274 0.30 -11.93 -4.33
C THR A 274 -0.93 -11.06 -4.62
N GLN A 275 -1.04 -10.50 -5.84
CA GLN A 275 -2.19 -9.71 -6.26
C GLN A 275 -3.48 -10.55 -6.30
N GLU A 276 -3.42 -11.78 -6.79
CA GLU A 276 -4.55 -12.70 -6.82
C GLU A 276 -5.02 -13.05 -5.39
N PHE A 277 -4.08 -13.31 -4.48
CA PHE A 277 -4.37 -13.60 -3.08
C PHE A 277 -5.04 -12.42 -2.35
N VAL A 278 -4.55 -11.19 -2.57
CA VAL A 278 -5.19 -9.98 -2.03
C VAL A 278 -6.57 -9.75 -2.66
N SER A 279 -6.75 -10.05 -3.95
CA SER A 279 -8.04 -9.94 -4.61
C SER A 279 -9.05 -10.99 -4.12
N ARG A 280 -8.60 -12.17 -3.70
CA ARG A 280 -9.46 -13.22 -3.11
C ARG A 280 -9.98 -12.77 -1.74
N THR A 281 -9.07 -12.31 -0.88
CA THR A 281 -9.40 -11.84 0.47
C THR A 281 -10.25 -10.56 0.47
N LYS A 282 -10.14 -9.70 -0.56
CA LYS A 282 -11.06 -8.56 -0.76
C LYS A 282 -12.53 -8.98 -0.80
N LYS A 283 -12.86 -10.10 -1.47
CA LYS A 283 -14.25 -10.57 -1.61
C LYS A 283 -14.85 -10.94 -0.25
N ASP A 284 -14.06 -11.61 0.59
CA ASP A 284 -14.48 -11.99 1.95
C ASP A 284 -14.66 -10.77 2.85
N ALA A 285 -13.77 -9.78 2.74
CA ALA A 285 -13.89 -8.52 3.47
C ALA A 285 -15.13 -7.72 3.06
N LEU A 286 -15.42 -7.64 1.75
CA LEU A 286 -16.63 -6.96 1.24
C LEU A 286 -17.91 -7.64 1.74
N LEU A 287 -17.94 -8.97 1.78
CA LEU A 287 -19.10 -9.69 2.31
C LEU A 287 -19.32 -9.38 3.79
N LEU A 288 -18.26 -9.43 4.60
CA LEU A 288 -18.36 -9.11 6.03
C LEU A 288 -18.78 -7.66 6.27
N VAL A 289 -18.28 -6.70 5.49
CA VAL A 289 -18.66 -5.29 5.62
C VAL A 289 -20.12 -5.07 5.23
N LYS A 290 -20.61 -5.72 4.18
CA LYS A 290 -22.03 -5.71 3.82
C LYS A 290 -22.89 -6.32 4.92
N ASP A 291 -22.47 -7.45 5.46
CA ASP A 291 -23.15 -8.11 6.58
C ASP A 291 -23.14 -7.23 7.83
N LEU A 292 -22.05 -6.51 8.12
CA LEU A 292 -21.97 -5.58 9.25
C LEU A 292 -23.02 -4.46 9.12
N VAL A 293 -23.16 -3.86 7.93
CA VAL A 293 -24.19 -2.83 7.68
C VAL A 293 -25.59 -3.44 7.77
N ASN A 294 -25.78 -4.68 7.28
CA ASN A 294 -27.05 -5.40 7.38
C ASN A 294 -27.40 -5.82 8.81
N VAL A 295 -26.42 -6.10 9.67
CA VAL A 295 -26.63 -6.42 11.09
C VAL A 295 -26.95 -5.16 11.89
N SER A 296 -26.29 -4.05 11.60
CA SER A 296 -26.71 -2.73 12.11
C SER A 296 -28.18 -2.47 11.77
N PHE A 297 -28.64 -2.94 10.60
CA PHE A 297 -30.04 -2.91 10.21
C PHE A 297 -30.97 -3.86 11.03
N THR A 298 -30.58 -5.08 11.38
CA THR A 298 -31.43 -6.02 12.14
C THR A 298 -31.52 -5.70 13.63
N LEU A 299 -30.51 -5.07 14.23
CA LEU A 299 -30.57 -4.60 15.62
C LEU A 299 -31.69 -3.58 15.85
N ALA A 300 -32.06 -2.82 14.82
CA ALA A 300 -33.23 -1.95 14.87
C ALA A 300 -34.55 -2.74 15.01
N GLN A 301 -34.62 -3.99 14.51
CA GLN A 301 -35.83 -4.82 14.58
C GLN A 301 -36.06 -5.45 15.97
N VAL A 302 -35.05 -5.44 16.85
CA VAL A 302 -35.11 -6.07 18.18
C VAL A 302 -35.49 -5.07 19.28
N LEU A 303 -35.62 -3.78 18.96
CA LEU A 303 -36.27 -2.81 19.85
C LEU A 303 -37.74 -2.75 19.44
N PRO A 304 -38.59 -3.56 20.08
CA PRO A 304 -39.33 -3.01 21.20
C PRO A 304 -39.55 -3.97 22.39
N THR A 305 -39.76 -3.38 23.57
CA THR A 305 -40.44 -3.94 24.76
C THR A 305 -39.69 -4.91 25.70
N GLU A 306 -39.52 -4.44 26.93
CA GLU A 306 -39.47 -5.16 28.22
C GLU A 306 -38.55 -6.39 28.36
N SER A 307 -37.27 -6.12 28.64
CA SER A 307 -36.48 -6.78 29.71
C SER A 307 -34.99 -6.80 29.33
N PRO A 308 -34.10 -6.18 30.15
CA PRO A 308 -32.64 -6.17 29.92
C PRO A 308 -31.99 -7.56 29.82
N THR A 309 -32.69 -8.63 30.23
CA THR A 309 -32.12 -9.96 30.45
C THR A 309 -32.14 -10.87 29.21
N VAL A 310 -33.03 -10.62 28.24
CA VAL A 310 -33.11 -11.40 26.98
C VAL A 310 -32.15 -10.85 25.93
N PHE A 311 -31.90 -9.53 25.95
CA PHE A 311 -30.89 -8.86 25.12
C PHE A 311 -29.50 -9.49 25.30
N LEU A 312 -29.13 -9.79 26.55
CA LEU A 312 -27.89 -10.49 26.93
C LEU A 312 -27.77 -11.92 26.38
N ARG A 313 -28.86 -12.59 25.98
CA ARG A 313 -28.81 -13.99 25.49
C ARG A 313 -28.66 -14.08 23.98
N LEU A 314 -29.25 -13.17 23.22
CA LEU A 314 -29.09 -13.12 21.76
C LEU A 314 -27.75 -12.47 21.36
N THR A 315 -27.24 -11.55 22.17
CA THR A 315 -25.88 -11.00 22.06
C THR A 315 -24.80 -11.97 22.54
N ASN A 316 -25.10 -13.24 22.87
CA ASN A 316 -24.10 -14.20 23.33
C ASN A 316 -23.78 -15.29 22.30
N LEU A 317 -24.65 -15.55 21.31
CA LEU A 317 -24.45 -16.67 20.37
C LEU A 317 -23.58 -16.34 19.15
N VAL A 318 -23.30 -15.06 18.88
CA VAL A 318 -22.45 -14.60 17.76
C VAL A 318 -21.23 -13.79 18.25
N PHE A 319 -21.05 -13.68 19.57
CA PHE A 319 -20.29 -12.60 20.23
C PHE A 319 -18.90 -13.00 20.74
N VAL A 320 -18.44 -14.23 20.50
CA VAL A 320 -17.19 -14.75 21.09
C VAL A 320 -15.91 -14.36 20.30
N GLN A 321 -16.00 -13.65 19.17
CA GLN A 321 -14.78 -13.25 18.42
C GLN A 321 -14.64 -11.74 18.09
N ILE A 322 -15.64 -10.90 18.35
CA ILE A 322 -15.62 -9.47 17.96
C ILE A 322 -15.96 -8.59 19.17
N GLN A 323 -15.42 -8.95 20.34
CA GLN A 323 -15.78 -8.33 21.61
C GLN A 323 -14.74 -7.26 21.98
N THR A 324 -15.09 -5.98 21.77
CA THR A 324 -14.67 -4.84 22.64
C THR A 324 -15.27 -3.48 22.23
N GLY A 325 -15.85 -3.33 21.03
CA GLY A 325 -16.34 -2.01 20.57
C GLY A 325 -17.83 -1.90 20.28
N PHE A 326 -18.54 -3.01 20.07
CA PHE A 326 -19.88 -2.94 19.50
C PHE A 326 -20.97 -2.86 20.56
N ILE A 327 -21.61 -1.69 20.57
CA ILE A 327 -22.92 -1.36 21.15
C ILE A 327 -22.89 -1.14 22.67
N ASN A 328 -22.47 0.07 23.05
CA ASN A 328 -22.97 0.68 24.28
C ASN A 328 -24.27 1.43 23.96
N THR A 329 -25.40 0.73 23.82
CA THR A 329 -26.75 1.31 23.76
C THR A 329 -27.20 1.93 25.10
N ARG A 330 -26.27 2.26 25.99
CA ARG A 330 -26.49 3.13 27.16
C ARG A 330 -26.14 4.59 26.87
N HIS A 331 -26.31 5.05 25.63
CA HIS A 331 -26.21 6.49 25.39
C HIS A 331 -27.38 7.17 26.11
N LYS A 332 -27.07 8.00 27.10
CA LYS A 332 -28.03 8.64 28.01
C LYS A 332 -29.14 9.35 27.23
N ASP A 333 -28.77 10.00 26.13
CA ASP A 333 -29.67 10.79 25.30
C ASP A 333 -30.75 9.94 24.58
N PHE A 334 -30.43 8.70 24.17
CA PHE A 334 -31.43 7.81 23.55
C PHE A 334 -32.41 7.25 24.59
N GLN A 335 -31.94 7.04 25.83
CA GLN A 335 -32.82 6.60 26.92
C GLN A 335 -33.76 7.70 27.39
N GLU A 336 -33.28 8.95 27.45
CA GLU A 336 -34.09 10.10 27.86
C GLU A 336 -35.23 10.35 26.87
N GLU A 337 -34.98 10.34 25.56
CA GLU A 337 -36.03 10.52 24.56
C GLU A 337 -36.96 9.33 24.39
N ALA A 338 -36.45 8.10 24.42
CA ALA A 338 -37.29 6.92 24.44
C ALA A 338 -38.18 6.90 25.70
N ALA A 339 -37.68 7.38 26.84
CA ALA A 339 -38.47 7.54 28.07
C ALA A 339 -39.47 8.70 27.97
N VAL A 340 -39.14 9.80 27.30
CA VAL A 340 -40.09 10.89 26.99
C VAL A 340 -41.19 10.39 26.07
N LEU A 341 -40.88 9.60 25.05
CA LEU A 341 -41.84 8.90 24.21
C LEU A 341 -42.77 8.00 25.02
N LEU A 342 -42.20 7.09 25.81
CA LEU A 342 -42.98 6.16 26.65
C LEU A 342 -43.84 6.88 27.69
N SER A 343 -43.31 7.92 28.33
CA SER A 343 -44.06 8.72 29.32
C SER A 343 -45.14 9.59 28.67
N THR A 344 -44.87 10.17 27.49
CA THR A 344 -45.87 10.92 26.70
C THR A 344 -46.96 9.98 26.19
N GLN A 345 -46.61 8.78 25.74
CA GLN A 345 -47.56 7.74 25.34
C GLN A 345 -48.40 7.24 26.52
N GLN A 346 -47.80 7.05 27.72
CA GLN A 346 -48.53 6.69 28.94
C GLN A 346 -49.47 7.80 29.42
N ARG A 347 -49.03 9.07 29.35
CA ARG A 347 -49.86 10.22 29.73
C ARG A 347 -51.07 10.37 28.80
N ARG A 348 -50.86 10.24 27.48
CA ARG A 348 -51.92 10.22 26.46
C ARG A 348 -52.90 9.05 26.66
N ARG A 349 -52.41 7.89 27.13
CA ARG A 349 -53.25 6.72 27.46
C ARG A 349 -54.17 6.98 28.65
N LEU A 350 -53.66 7.64 29.69
CA LEU A 350 -54.45 8.03 30.87
C LEU A 350 -55.48 9.10 30.50
N GLU A 351 -55.07 10.12 29.75
CA GLU A 351 -55.96 11.20 29.27
C GLU A 351 -57.09 10.66 28.38
N GLN A 352 -56.83 9.65 27.54
CA GLN A 352 -57.88 9.00 26.74
C GLN A 352 -58.78 8.07 27.55
N GLU A 353 -58.26 7.35 28.55
CA GLU A 353 -59.10 6.58 29.47
C GLU A 353 -60.00 7.50 30.30
N GLU A 354 -59.48 8.63 30.76
CA GLU A 354 -60.24 9.65 31.46
C GLU A 354 -61.29 10.28 30.55
N ALA A 355 -60.94 10.68 29.32
CA ALA A 355 -61.90 11.21 28.35
C ALA A 355 -62.97 10.18 27.93
N LYS A 356 -62.62 8.89 27.81
CA LYS A 356 -63.59 7.80 27.57
C LYS A 356 -64.49 7.58 28.77
N LYS A 357 -63.95 7.59 29.99
CA LYS A 357 -64.72 7.48 31.23
C LYS A 357 -65.64 8.69 31.43
N GLU A 358 -65.18 9.91 31.14
CA GLU A 358 -66.00 11.13 31.17
C GLU A 358 -67.07 11.11 30.08
N ALA A 359 -66.78 10.63 28.87
CA ALA A 359 -67.77 10.49 27.80
C ALA A 359 -68.81 9.39 28.09
N GLU A 360 -68.42 8.29 28.73
CA GLU A 360 -69.34 7.26 29.23
C GLU A 360 -70.17 7.75 30.42
N HIS A 361 -69.57 8.50 31.34
CA HIS A 361 -70.26 9.13 32.47
C HIS A 361 -71.24 10.20 31.99
N ALA A 362 -70.85 11.05 31.04
CA ALA A 362 -71.72 12.03 30.41
C ALA A 362 -72.85 11.40 29.58
N LYS A 363 -72.61 10.24 28.93
CA LYS A 363 -73.67 9.44 28.29
C LYS A 363 -74.65 8.82 29.29
N LYS A 364 -74.19 8.50 30.50
CA LYS A 364 -75.02 7.96 31.59
C LYS A 364 -75.83 9.07 32.26
N ASP A 365 -75.22 10.23 32.48
CA ASP A 365 -75.85 11.39 33.11
C ASP A 365 -76.85 12.11 32.19
N TRP A 366 -76.66 12.05 30.86
CA TRP A 366 -77.63 12.56 29.88
C TRP A 366 -78.98 11.82 29.89
N VAL A 367 -79.06 10.68 30.58
CA VAL A 367 -80.28 9.90 30.70
C VAL A 367 -81.09 10.28 31.94
N ASP A 368 -80.54 11.00 32.95
CA ASP A 368 -81.29 11.17 34.20
C ASP A 368 -81.29 12.53 34.92
N ASP A 369 -80.38 13.49 34.73
CA ASP A 369 -80.63 14.85 35.26
C ASP A 369 -79.60 15.88 34.78
N GLY A 370 -80.07 17.09 34.48
CA GLY A 370 -79.23 18.20 34.03
C GLY A 370 -78.13 18.57 35.04
N TYR A 371 -76.87 18.33 34.68
CA TYR A 371 -75.70 18.73 35.48
C TYR A 371 -74.71 19.60 34.69
N HIS A 372 -74.16 20.60 35.37
CA HIS A 372 -73.18 21.57 34.86
C HIS A 372 -71.76 21.16 35.34
N PRO A 373 -70.75 20.96 34.46
CA PRO A 373 -69.46 20.41 34.90
C PRO A 373 -68.56 21.43 35.61
N LYS A 374 -67.76 20.95 36.58
CA LYS A 374 -66.83 21.73 37.43
C LYS A 374 -65.35 21.65 37.00
N SER A 375 -65.05 21.22 35.77
CA SER A 375 -63.67 21.17 35.27
C SER A 375 -63.29 22.46 34.53
N PHE A 376 -62.04 22.91 34.66
CA PHE A 376 -61.54 24.14 34.03
C PHE A 376 -61.61 24.07 32.49
N HIS A 377 -61.54 22.86 31.91
CA HIS A 377 -61.79 22.60 30.48
C HIS A 377 -63.27 22.75 30.09
N ALA A 378 -64.22 22.39 30.95
CA ALA A 378 -65.64 22.64 30.72
C ALA A 378 -66.01 24.13 30.82
N ILE A 379 -65.36 24.89 31.71
CA ILE A 379 -65.56 26.35 31.81
C ILE A 379 -64.98 27.07 30.58
N ALA A 380 -63.83 26.64 30.07
CA ALA A 380 -63.26 27.16 28.82
C ALA A 380 -64.15 26.87 27.60
N ALA A 381 -64.74 25.67 27.53
CA ALA A 381 -65.74 25.31 26.51
C ALA A 381 -67.03 26.14 26.64
N ILE A 382 -67.52 26.41 27.86
CA ILE A 382 -68.72 27.24 28.09
C ILE A 382 -68.45 28.73 27.78
N LYS A 383 -67.25 29.24 28.06
CA LYS A 383 -66.85 30.62 27.70
C LYS A 383 -66.74 30.78 26.17
N ALA A 384 -66.23 29.76 25.48
CA ALA A 384 -66.20 29.71 24.02
C ALA A 384 -67.59 29.51 23.38
N LEU A 385 -68.52 28.84 24.07
CA LEU A 385 -69.92 28.68 23.66
C LEU A 385 -70.76 29.95 23.96
N GLY A 386 -70.40 30.74 24.98
CA GLY A 386 -71.11 31.95 25.40
C GLY A 386 -70.92 33.17 24.50
N GLU A 387 -69.79 33.29 23.80
CA GLU A 387 -69.56 34.39 22.83
C GLU A 387 -69.93 34.04 21.38
N LYS A 388 -70.34 32.79 21.10
CA LYS A 388 -70.77 32.33 19.77
C LYS A 388 -72.29 32.25 19.59
N GLN A 389 -73.11 32.79 20.49
CA GLN A 389 -74.55 32.89 20.25
C GLN A 389 -74.95 33.94 19.19
N LYS A 390 -74.00 34.67 18.58
CA LYS A 390 -74.31 35.64 17.52
C LYS A 390 -73.80 35.32 16.11
N ASN A 391 -73.14 34.18 15.87
CA ASN A 391 -72.92 33.71 14.50
C ASN A 391 -72.94 32.19 14.43
N ARG A 392 -74.10 31.67 14.00
CA ARG A 392 -74.29 30.30 13.54
C ARG A 392 -73.53 30.10 12.23
N GLY A 393 -72.75 29.03 12.16
CA GLY A 393 -72.17 28.49 10.93
C GLY A 393 -70.68 28.22 11.05
N GLU A 394 -70.30 26.94 10.96
CA GLU A 394 -68.98 26.46 10.46
C GLU A 394 -67.75 26.40 11.41
N GLY A 395 -67.83 26.78 12.68
CA GLY A 395 -66.60 26.92 13.50
C GLY A 395 -66.15 25.75 14.41
N SER A 396 -66.67 24.52 14.28
CA SER A 396 -66.31 23.39 15.19
C SER A 396 -65.35 22.35 14.59
N GLY A 397 -65.39 22.12 13.28
CA GLY A 397 -64.53 21.13 12.61
C GLY A 397 -63.10 21.63 12.37
N ASP A 398 -62.92 22.95 12.26
CA ASP A 398 -61.61 23.55 11.96
C ASP A 398 -60.67 23.51 13.17
N ALA A 399 -61.19 23.60 14.39
CA ALA A 399 -60.39 23.51 15.61
C ALA A 399 -59.86 22.09 15.86
N ASP A 400 -60.69 21.06 15.67
CA ASP A 400 -60.28 19.66 15.79
C ASP A 400 -59.32 19.24 14.66
N ARG A 401 -59.52 19.76 13.44
CA ARG A 401 -58.60 19.55 12.31
C ARG A 401 -57.24 20.20 12.58
N TRP A 402 -57.22 21.43 13.07
CA TRP A 402 -55.98 22.13 13.42
C TRP A 402 -55.20 21.44 14.55
N LEU A 403 -55.88 20.99 15.61
CA LEU A 403 -55.28 20.20 16.70
C LEU A 403 -54.78 18.81 16.26
N ALA A 404 -55.35 18.23 15.20
CA ALA A 404 -54.86 16.99 14.61
C ALA A 404 -53.61 17.23 13.74
N GLU A 405 -53.62 18.30 12.93
CA GLU A 405 -52.47 18.71 12.12
C GLU A 405 -51.26 19.11 12.97
N GLU A 406 -51.47 19.81 14.09
CA GLU A 406 -50.41 20.18 15.02
C GLU A 406 -49.79 18.95 15.71
N ARG A 407 -50.62 17.99 16.14
CA ARG A 407 -50.15 16.71 16.70
C ARG A 407 -49.37 15.87 15.70
N GLU A 408 -49.81 15.80 14.45
CA GLU A 408 -49.08 15.10 13.39
C GLU A 408 -47.74 15.78 13.08
N MET A 409 -47.67 17.10 13.20
CA MET A 409 -46.43 17.86 13.04
C MET A 409 -45.42 17.53 14.14
N GLU A 410 -45.87 17.51 15.41
CA GLU A 410 -45.06 17.10 16.57
C GLU A 410 -44.55 15.66 16.44
N ASP A 411 -45.42 14.72 16.06
CA ASP A 411 -45.04 13.31 15.90
C ASP A 411 -44.09 13.11 14.71
N GLY A 412 -44.22 13.94 13.66
CA GLY A 412 -43.29 13.99 12.54
C GLY A 412 -41.89 14.51 12.93
N ASP A 413 -41.82 15.54 13.77
CA ASP A 413 -40.56 16.10 14.28
C ASP A 413 -39.86 15.12 15.22
N MET A 414 -40.61 14.48 16.11
CA MET A 414 -40.11 13.43 16.99
C MET A 414 -39.52 12.25 16.20
N MET A 415 -40.21 11.79 15.15
CA MET A 415 -39.72 10.72 14.27
C MET A 415 -38.44 11.09 13.53
N ARG A 416 -38.34 12.35 13.08
CA ARG A 416 -37.14 12.88 12.46
C ARG A 416 -35.97 12.90 13.42
N GLU A 417 -36.17 13.40 14.65
CA GLU A 417 -35.12 13.48 15.67
C GLU A 417 -34.59 12.09 16.05
N LEU A 418 -35.49 11.13 16.29
CA LEU A 418 -35.13 9.74 16.58
C LEU A 418 -34.32 9.12 15.44
N ALA A 419 -34.74 9.31 14.19
CA ALA A 419 -34.06 8.77 13.03
C ALA A 419 -32.66 9.39 12.85
N GLN A 420 -32.49 10.69 13.13
CA GLN A 420 -31.19 11.36 13.10
C GLN A 420 -30.25 10.83 14.19
N LYS A 421 -30.74 10.64 15.41
CA LYS A 421 -29.94 10.11 16.52
C LYS A 421 -29.55 8.67 16.30
N TYR A 422 -30.49 7.84 15.83
CA TYR A 422 -30.20 6.46 15.45
C TYR A 422 -29.16 6.39 14.32
N PHE A 423 -29.26 7.24 13.31
CA PHE A 423 -28.27 7.33 12.23
C PHE A 423 -26.88 7.71 12.77
N GLY A 424 -26.79 8.67 13.69
CA GLY A 424 -25.53 9.03 14.34
C GLY A 424 -24.87 7.85 15.06
N ILE A 425 -25.64 7.11 15.86
CA ILE A 425 -25.14 5.91 16.56
C ILE A 425 -24.68 4.84 15.54
N ALA A 426 -25.44 4.62 14.48
CA ALA A 426 -25.10 3.64 13.45
C ALA A 426 -23.83 4.05 12.67
N ARG A 427 -23.67 5.35 12.37
CA ARG A 427 -22.47 5.90 11.72
C ARG A 427 -21.24 5.68 12.58
N ASP A 428 -21.29 6.05 13.86
CA ASP A 428 -20.15 5.91 14.77
C ASP A 428 -19.76 4.43 14.97
N ALA A 429 -20.75 3.53 15.00
CA ALA A 429 -20.50 2.09 15.03
C ALA A 429 -19.82 1.58 13.75
N ILE A 430 -20.26 2.04 12.57
CA ILE A 430 -19.68 1.69 11.28
C ILE A 430 -18.26 2.28 11.13
N GLU A 431 -18.02 3.50 11.61
CA GLU A 431 -16.72 4.17 11.62
C GLU A 431 -15.66 3.32 12.34
N ASP A 432 -16.01 2.69 13.48
CA ASP A 432 -15.11 1.82 14.24
C ASP A 432 -15.09 0.36 13.73
N GLY A 433 -16.23 -0.16 13.25
CA GLY A 433 -16.34 -1.57 12.87
C GLY A 433 -15.78 -1.93 11.50
N VAL A 434 -15.90 -1.05 10.51
CA VAL A 434 -15.41 -1.32 9.16
C VAL A 434 -13.89 -1.50 9.14
N PRO A 435 -13.08 -0.62 9.77
CA PRO A 435 -11.63 -0.82 9.87
C PRO A 435 -11.26 -2.16 10.53
N LYS A 436 -11.98 -2.57 11.60
CA LYS A 436 -11.74 -3.86 12.29
C LYS A 436 -12.08 -5.05 11.41
N ALA A 437 -13.18 -5.00 10.67
CA ALA A 437 -13.58 -6.04 9.72
C ALA A 437 -12.53 -6.18 8.59
N ILE A 438 -12.08 -5.05 8.02
CA ILE A 438 -11.01 -5.03 7.02
C ILE A 438 -9.72 -5.61 7.60
N PHE A 439 -9.34 -5.22 8.81
CA PHE A 439 -8.15 -5.75 9.46
C PHE A 439 -8.21 -7.27 9.61
N GLN A 440 -9.33 -7.81 10.10
CA GLN A 440 -9.48 -9.25 10.36
C GLN A 440 -9.63 -10.10 9.09
N LYS A 441 -10.24 -9.58 8.02
CA LYS A 441 -10.56 -10.35 6.80
C LYS A 441 -9.68 -10.05 5.59
N LEU A 442 -9.01 -8.90 5.57
CA LEU A 442 -8.10 -8.52 4.49
C LEU A 442 -6.65 -8.48 4.98
N ILE A 443 -6.33 -7.63 5.95
CA ILE A 443 -4.93 -7.36 6.33
C ILE A 443 -4.30 -8.56 7.04
N GLN A 444 -4.96 -9.11 8.06
CA GLN A 444 -4.44 -10.21 8.87
C GLN A 444 -4.28 -11.52 8.08
N PRO A 445 -5.24 -11.94 7.23
CA PRO A 445 -5.08 -13.13 6.39
C PRO A 445 -3.99 -12.94 5.34
N VAL A 446 -3.86 -11.75 4.77
CA VAL A 446 -2.76 -11.47 3.84
C VAL A 446 -1.42 -11.58 4.55
N LYS A 447 -1.28 -10.98 5.74
CA LYS A 447 -0.04 -11.05 6.54
C LYS A 447 0.35 -12.47 6.93
N ASN A 448 -0.61 -13.28 7.38
CA ASN A 448 -0.34 -14.61 7.91
C ASN A 448 -0.30 -15.70 6.82
N GLY A 449 -1.04 -15.51 5.73
CA GLY A 449 -1.22 -16.50 4.68
C GLY A 449 -0.30 -16.31 3.48
N LEU A 450 0.29 -15.12 3.28
CA LEU A 450 1.13 -14.85 2.11
C LEU A 450 2.31 -15.81 1.99
N GLN A 451 2.95 -16.16 3.11
CA GLN A 451 4.05 -17.12 3.10
C GLN A 451 3.57 -18.49 2.61
N THR A 452 2.48 -19.02 3.18
CA THR A 452 1.94 -20.32 2.79
C THR A 452 1.53 -20.35 1.33
N GLU A 453 0.81 -19.33 0.84
CA GLU A 453 0.36 -19.25 -0.56
C GLU A 453 1.55 -19.21 -1.54
N LEU A 454 2.57 -18.39 -1.25
CA LEU A 454 3.77 -18.32 -2.10
C LEU A 454 4.55 -19.64 -2.08
N TYR A 455 4.63 -20.33 -0.95
CA TYR A 455 5.30 -21.62 -0.87
C TYR A 455 4.55 -22.71 -1.64
N GLU A 456 3.22 -22.78 -1.52
CA GLU A 456 2.40 -23.74 -2.25
C GLU A 456 2.51 -23.52 -3.77
N GLU A 457 2.33 -22.29 -4.23
CA GLU A 457 2.32 -21.98 -5.66
C GLU A 457 3.71 -22.00 -6.32
N LEU A 458 4.79 -21.73 -5.60
CA LEU A 458 6.15 -21.66 -6.19
C LEU A 458 7.00 -22.90 -5.90
N VAL A 459 6.89 -23.49 -4.71
CA VAL A 459 7.74 -24.62 -4.30
C VAL A 459 7.06 -25.95 -4.59
N VAL A 460 5.77 -26.08 -4.31
CA VAL A 460 5.03 -27.36 -4.45
C VAL A 460 4.62 -27.62 -5.90
N SER A 461 4.30 -26.58 -6.67
CA SER A 461 3.96 -26.70 -8.09
C SER A 461 5.13 -27.11 -8.99
N GLY A 462 6.37 -27.09 -8.47
CA GLY A 462 7.59 -27.37 -9.23
C GLY A 462 7.99 -26.29 -10.25
N LEU A 463 7.14 -25.26 -10.47
CA LEU A 463 7.38 -24.18 -11.43
C LEU A 463 8.44 -23.18 -10.95
N GLY A 464 8.67 -23.07 -9.64
CA GLY A 464 9.56 -22.07 -9.06
C GLY A 464 11.03 -22.21 -9.44
N THR A 465 11.53 -23.43 -9.67
CA THR A 465 12.93 -23.67 -10.03
C THR A 465 13.27 -23.29 -11.47
N ASP A 466 12.27 -23.33 -12.34
CA ASP A 466 12.38 -22.97 -13.77
C ASP A 466 12.22 -21.46 -13.96
N LEU A 467 11.57 -20.78 -13.00
CA LEU A 467 11.43 -19.31 -12.99
C LEU A 467 12.68 -18.58 -12.49
N LEU A 468 13.66 -19.31 -11.93
CA LEU A 468 14.97 -18.80 -11.47
C LEU A 468 16.04 -18.87 -12.57
N GLU A 469 15.68 -18.55 -13.80
CA GLU A 469 16.64 -18.31 -14.88
C GLU A 469 17.15 -16.87 -14.78
N GLU A 470 18.47 -16.69 -14.71
CA GLU A 470 19.10 -15.38 -14.74
C GLU A 470 18.94 -14.72 -16.10
N THR A 471 18.96 -13.38 -16.13
CA THR A 471 19.20 -12.65 -17.37
C THR A 471 20.59 -13.00 -17.91
N GLY A 472 20.71 -13.36 -19.19
CA GLY A 472 21.98 -13.81 -19.79
C GLY A 472 23.16 -12.85 -19.59
N ASP A 473 22.90 -11.55 -19.47
CA ASP A 473 23.93 -10.54 -19.21
C ASP A 473 24.51 -10.62 -17.79
N ALA A 474 23.68 -10.93 -16.79
CA ALA A 474 24.11 -11.08 -15.40
C ALA A 474 24.93 -12.36 -15.18
N GLU A 475 24.53 -13.45 -15.84
CA GLU A 475 25.26 -14.72 -15.82
C GLU A 475 26.63 -14.55 -16.51
N ALA A 476 26.68 -13.92 -17.68
CA ALA A 476 27.91 -13.65 -18.41
C ALA A 476 28.86 -12.75 -17.59
N SER A 477 28.33 -11.67 -17.00
CA SER A 477 29.11 -10.74 -16.17
C SER A 477 29.68 -11.42 -14.92
N ARG A 478 28.91 -12.32 -14.28
CA ARG A 478 29.37 -13.10 -13.12
C ARG A 478 30.48 -14.07 -13.50
N LYS A 479 30.34 -14.74 -14.64
CA LYS A 479 31.34 -15.68 -15.14
C LYS A 479 32.65 -14.98 -15.50
N GLU A 480 32.57 -13.81 -16.13
CA GLU A 480 33.73 -12.97 -16.43
C GLU A 480 34.40 -12.46 -15.13
N ALA A 481 33.63 -11.94 -14.19
CA ALA A 481 34.15 -11.48 -12.89
C ALA A 481 34.83 -12.61 -12.12
N LYS A 482 34.26 -13.82 -12.08
CA LYS A 482 34.89 -15.00 -11.48
C LYS A 482 36.20 -15.39 -12.16
N HIS A 483 36.20 -15.48 -13.49
CA HIS A 483 37.41 -15.82 -14.25
C HIS A 483 38.52 -14.78 -14.01
N THR A 484 38.14 -13.50 -13.93
CA THR A 484 39.07 -12.41 -13.64
C THR A 484 39.61 -12.50 -12.21
N LEU A 485 38.75 -12.83 -11.23
CA LEU A 485 39.16 -13.02 -9.83
C LEU A 485 40.11 -14.22 -9.68
N GLU A 486 39.83 -15.36 -10.33
CA GLU A 486 40.71 -16.53 -10.32
C GLU A 486 42.09 -16.19 -10.89
N GLY A 487 42.15 -15.46 -12.01
CA GLY A 487 43.41 -14.98 -12.57
C GLY A 487 44.18 -14.03 -11.64
N LEU A 488 43.47 -13.17 -10.90
CA LEU A 488 44.07 -12.26 -9.93
C LEU A 488 44.60 -12.99 -8.68
N LEU A 489 43.88 -14.02 -8.20
CA LEU A 489 44.32 -14.87 -7.09
C LEU A 489 45.57 -15.67 -7.47
N GLN A 490 45.60 -16.26 -8.66
CA GLN A 490 46.80 -16.91 -9.18
C GLN A 490 47.98 -15.92 -9.28
N ALA A 491 47.74 -14.70 -9.77
CA ALA A 491 48.78 -13.67 -9.81
C ALA A 491 49.25 -13.26 -8.42
N PHE A 492 48.36 -13.23 -7.42
CA PHE A 492 48.71 -12.95 -6.03
C PHE A 492 49.59 -14.05 -5.43
N ASP A 493 49.26 -15.31 -5.67
CA ASP A 493 50.04 -16.48 -5.21
C ASP A 493 51.44 -16.50 -5.82
N ILE A 494 51.56 -16.26 -7.13
CA ILE A 494 52.85 -16.14 -7.82
C ILE A 494 53.72 -15.03 -7.22
N ILE A 495 53.13 -13.88 -6.89
CA ILE A 495 53.87 -12.79 -6.23
C ILE A 495 54.32 -13.18 -4.82
N HIS A 496 53.56 -14.04 -4.14
CA HIS A 496 53.94 -14.56 -2.82
C HIS A 496 55.13 -15.52 -2.92
N GLU A 497 55.10 -16.45 -3.88
CA GLU A 497 56.20 -17.39 -4.16
C GLU A 497 57.50 -16.68 -4.55
N VAL A 498 57.44 -15.62 -5.38
CA VAL A 498 58.62 -14.84 -5.76
C VAL A 498 59.32 -14.18 -4.55
N ARG A 499 58.60 -13.97 -3.45
CA ARG A 499 59.16 -13.43 -2.20
C ARG A 499 60.02 -14.45 -1.45
N GLU A 500 59.79 -15.75 -1.67
CA GLU A 500 60.59 -16.83 -1.07
C GLU A 500 61.95 -17.01 -1.77
N PHE A 501 62.11 -16.50 -2.99
CA PHE A 501 63.39 -16.44 -3.72
C PHE A 501 64.31 -15.29 -3.26
N ASN A 502 64.45 -15.12 -1.95
CA ASN A 502 65.59 -14.39 -1.38
C ASN A 502 66.78 -15.35 -1.22
N VAL A 503 67.55 -15.52 -2.30
CA VAL A 503 68.96 -15.98 -2.26
C VAL A 503 69.88 -14.78 -2.43
#